data_AF-A0A2K9NNN9-F1
#
_entry.id   AF-A0A2K9NNN9-F1
#
_cell.length_a   1.000
_cell.length_b   1.000
_cell.length_c   1.000
_cell.angle_alpha   90.00
_cell.angle_beta   90.00
_cell.angle_gamma   90.00
#
_symmetry.space_group_name_H-M   'P 1'
#
loop_
_entity.id
_entity.type
_entity.pdbx_description
1 polymer ?
#
loop_
_entity_poly.entity_id
_entity_poly.type
_entity_poly.pdbx_seq_one_letter_code
_entity_poly.pdbx_strand_id
1 'polypeptide(L)'
;MRVFLIFLLIFSSISAHAVETCSRVAIINYQEVLIDSNTSEKGEGLRYHLEKDPIALQYLNTYQKNSGIRWPSAVLGTAGTGLLLYGFFNSNSEDRRLFIIAGTTTILVNFLVARTLEVSNEANLNKAIEEYNKRNLPKIYFSPEASQSQINFSNIKLGLVQQWTF
;
A
#
# COMPACT_ATOMS: atom_id res chain seq x y z
N MET A 1 -9.95 -30.87 -27.39
CA MET A 1 -9.52 -29.60 -28.03
C MET A 1 -10.61 -28.51 -28.05
N ARG A 2 -11.87 -28.80 -28.43
CA ARG A 2 -12.95 -27.80 -28.49
C ARG A 2 -13.34 -27.16 -27.13
N VAL A 3 -13.33 -27.94 -26.05
CA VAL A 3 -13.64 -27.44 -24.69
C VAL A 3 -12.57 -26.47 -24.15
N PHE A 4 -11.30 -26.68 -24.55
CA PHE A 4 -10.19 -25.82 -24.14
C PHE A 4 -10.25 -24.43 -24.77
N LEU A 5 -10.72 -24.34 -26.03
CA LEU A 5 -10.96 -23.08 -26.73
C LEU A 5 -12.11 -22.25 -26.10
N ILE A 6 -13.14 -22.92 -25.58
CA ILE A 6 -14.26 -22.25 -24.91
C ILE A 6 -13.81 -21.67 -23.55
N PHE A 7 -12.97 -22.39 -22.81
CA PHE A 7 -12.42 -21.90 -21.54
C PHE A 7 -11.51 -20.66 -21.73
N LEU A 8 -10.75 -20.62 -22.83
CA LEU A 8 -9.87 -19.49 -23.17
C LEU A 8 -10.65 -18.23 -23.58
N LEU A 9 -11.79 -18.41 -24.28
CA LEU A 9 -12.68 -17.32 -24.69
C LEU A 9 -13.47 -16.70 -23.52
N ILE A 10 -13.78 -17.49 -22.48
CA ILE A 10 -14.42 -16.97 -21.27
C ILE A 10 -13.43 -16.12 -20.44
N PHE A 11 -12.14 -16.47 -20.44
CA PHE A 11 -11.11 -15.73 -19.72
C PHE A 11 -10.75 -14.38 -20.38
N SER A 12 -10.91 -14.24 -21.69
CA SER A 12 -10.67 -12.99 -22.43
C SER A 12 -11.74 -11.90 -22.24
N SER A 13 -12.89 -12.25 -21.65
CA SER A 13 -14.01 -11.32 -21.42
C SER A 13 -13.93 -10.58 -20.09
N ILE A 14 -12.88 -10.82 -19.30
CA ILE A 14 -12.67 -10.10 -18.05
C ILE A 14 -12.14 -8.72 -18.42
N SER A 15 -13.04 -7.75 -18.48
CA SER A 15 -12.74 -6.34 -18.65
C SER A 15 -11.61 -5.94 -17.70
N ALA A 16 -10.48 -5.54 -18.27
CA ALA A 16 -9.42 -4.87 -17.53
C ALA A 16 -9.97 -3.50 -17.10
N HIS A 17 -10.60 -3.45 -15.93
CA HIS A 17 -10.81 -2.19 -15.25
C HIS A 17 -9.43 -1.64 -14.94
N ALA A 18 -9.02 -0.60 -15.67
CA ALA A 18 -7.91 0.23 -15.24
C ALA A 18 -8.29 0.73 -13.85
N VAL A 19 -7.67 0.15 -12.83
CA VAL A 19 -7.74 0.69 -11.46
C VAL A 19 -7.25 2.11 -11.61
N GLU A 20 -8.16 3.08 -11.48
CA GLU A 20 -7.80 4.47 -11.25
C GLU A 20 -6.83 4.42 -10.07
N THR A 21 -5.54 4.58 -10.35
CA THR A 21 -4.56 4.78 -9.31
C THR A 21 -5.02 6.05 -8.61
N CYS A 22 -5.62 5.91 -7.43
CA CYS A 22 -5.90 7.00 -6.50
C CYS A 22 -4.56 7.67 -6.20
N SER A 23 -4.16 8.57 -7.09
CA SER A 23 -2.92 9.33 -6.99
C SER A 23 -3.23 10.49 -6.09
N ARG A 24 -2.52 10.57 -4.97
CA ARG A 24 -2.70 11.67 -4.05
C ARG A 24 -2.27 12.99 -4.70
N VAL A 25 -2.93 14.07 -4.34
CA VAL A 25 -2.70 15.41 -4.90
C VAL A 25 -2.20 16.35 -3.81
N ALA A 26 -1.20 17.16 -4.14
CA ALA A 26 -0.76 18.29 -3.33
C ALA A 26 -1.06 19.59 -4.06
N ILE A 27 -1.42 20.63 -3.32
CA ILE A 27 -1.59 21.97 -3.87
C ILE A 27 -0.33 22.77 -3.58
N ILE A 28 0.36 23.21 -4.63
CA ILE A 28 1.56 24.04 -4.57
C ILE A 28 1.28 25.28 -5.39
N ASN A 29 1.27 26.46 -4.75
CA ASN A 29 1.00 27.73 -5.44
C ASN A 29 -0.29 27.70 -6.28
N TYR A 30 -1.39 27.21 -5.72
CA TYR A 30 -2.70 27.07 -6.39
C TYR A 30 -2.71 26.12 -7.59
N GLN A 31 -1.66 25.32 -7.79
CA GLN A 31 -1.61 24.26 -8.80
C GLN A 31 -1.66 22.89 -8.11
N GLU A 32 -2.46 22.00 -8.67
CA GLU A 32 -2.55 20.61 -8.25
C GLU A 32 -1.39 19.81 -8.85
N VAL A 33 -0.61 19.17 -8.00
CA VAL A 33 0.53 18.34 -8.37
C VAL A 33 0.25 16.91 -7.90
N LEU A 34 0.31 15.97 -8.84
CA LEU A 34 0.20 14.54 -8.56
C LEU A 34 1.44 14.08 -7.80
N ILE A 35 1.25 13.54 -6.60
CA ILE A 35 2.32 13.13 -5.70
C ILE A 35 2.85 11.75 -6.10
N ASP A 36 1.95 10.85 -6.48
CA ASP A 36 2.26 9.45 -6.79
C ASP A 36 2.09 9.19 -8.29
N SER A 37 3.05 9.65 -9.09
CA SER A 37 3.05 9.43 -10.54
C SER A 37 3.29 7.97 -10.94
N ASN A 38 3.87 7.17 -10.04
CA ASN A 38 4.19 5.76 -10.25
C ASN A 38 3.95 4.96 -8.96
N THR A 39 3.52 3.70 -9.10
CA THR A 39 3.34 2.76 -7.98
C THR A 39 4.67 2.36 -7.33
N SER A 40 5.78 2.42 -8.07
CA SER A 40 7.12 2.08 -7.57
C SER A 40 7.83 3.23 -6.86
N GLU A 41 7.46 4.47 -7.19
CA GLU A 41 8.11 5.70 -6.70
C GLU A 41 7.05 6.65 -6.13
N LYS A 42 6.45 6.24 -5.00
CA LYS A 42 5.49 7.07 -4.28
C LYS A 42 6.14 8.38 -3.83
N GLY A 43 5.43 9.49 -3.88
CA GLY A 43 5.95 10.81 -3.46
C GLY A 43 6.85 11.51 -4.48
N GLU A 44 7.13 10.89 -5.63
CA GLU A 44 8.08 11.42 -6.62
C GLU A 44 7.67 12.78 -7.17
N GLY A 45 6.37 13.06 -7.30
CA GLY A 45 5.89 14.36 -7.77
C GLY A 45 6.28 15.54 -6.89
N LEU A 46 6.64 15.29 -5.62
CA LEU A 46 7.11 16.34 -4.70
C LEU A 46 8.62 16.51 -4.70
N ARG A 47 9.38 15.59 -5.32
CA ARG A 47 10.84 15.55 -5.21
C ARG A 47 11.49 16.83 -5.69
N TYR A 48 11.10 17.33 -6.86
CA TYR A 48 11.60 18.60 -7.41
C TYR A 48 11.41 19.80 -6.45
N HIS A 49 10.34 19.81 -5.66
CA HIS A 49 10.08 20.86 -4.69
C HIS A 49 10.89 20.65 -3.41
N LEU A 50 10.93 19.42 -2.89
CA LEU A 50 11.59 19.07 -1.64
C LEU A 50 13.12 19.04 -1.76
N GLU A 51 13.69 18.85 -2.96
CA GLU A 51 15.14 18.91 -3.20
C GLU A 51 15.78 20.25 -2.82
N LYS A 52 14.98 21.33 -2.71
CA LYS A 52 15.44 22.64 -2.24
C LYS A 52 15.85 22.65 -0.76
N ASP A 53 15.38 21.68 0.02
CA ASP A 53 15.74 21.53 1.43
C ASP A 53 16.32 20.12 1.69
N PRO A 54 17.60 20.01 2.10
CA PRO A 54 18.24 18.71 2.29
C PRO A 54 17.58 17.86 3.38
N ILE A 55 16.96 18.48 4.39
CA ILE A 55 16.28 17.78 5.48
C ILE A 55 14.95 17.21 4.96
N ALA A 56 14.19 18.01 4.21
CA ALA A 56 12.95 17.56 3.60
C ALA A 56 13.18 16.41 2.60
N LEU A 57 14.23 16.52 1.78
CA LEU A 57 14.64 15.49 0.83
C LEU A 57 15.02 14.18 1.54
N GLN A 58 15.71 14.25 2.69
CA GLN A 58 16.07 13.06 3.46
C GLN A 58 14.83 12.27 3.93
N TYR A 59 13.80 12.98 4.40
CA TYR A 59 12.54 12.35 4.81
C TYR A 59 11.79 11.74 3.61
N LEU A 60 11.79 12.41 2.45
CA LEU A 60 11.22 11.86 1.22
C LEU A 60 11.96 10.58 0.78
N ASN A 61 13.29 10.59 0.77
CA ASN A 61 14.09 9.42 0.42
C ASN A 61 13.83 8.24 1.38
N THR A 62 13.65 8.54 2.67
CA THR A 62 13.28 7.53 3.67
C THR A 62 11.89 6.95 3.40
N TYR A 63 10.92 7.82 3.05
CA TYR A 63 9.60 7.41 2.63
C TYR A 63 9.64 6.48 1.41
N GLN A 64 10.33 6.89 0.34
CA GLN A 64 10.45 6.12 -0.90
C GLN A 64 11.14 4.77 -0.68
N LYS A 65 12.25 4.75 0.06
CA LYS A 65 12.98 3.52 0.40
C LYS A 65 12.10 2.50 1.13
N ASN A 66 11.27 2.96 2.07
CA ASN A 66 10.39 2.11 2.87
C ASN A 66 9.11 1.69 2.12
N SER A 67 8.77 2.40 1.04
CA SER A 67 7.62 2.13 0.16
C SER A 67 7.94 1.19 -1.01
N GLY A 68 9.21 0.87 -1.25
CA GLY A 68 9.64 -0.03 -2.31
C GLY A 68 9.21 -1.50 -2.12
N ILE A 69 9.57 -2.35 -3.10
CA ILE A 69 9.15 -3.77 -3.15
C ILE A 69 9.54 -4.52 -1.86
N ARG A 70 8.52 -4.92 -1.10
CA ARG A 70 8.69 -5.70 0.14
C ARG A 70 8.69 -7.19 -0.15
N TRP A 71 9.84 -7.70 -0.60
CA TRP A 71 10.06 -9.13 -0.84
C TRP A 71 9.60 -10.05 0.30
N PRO A 72 9.84 -9.76 1.60
CA PRO A 72 9.39 -10.62 2.68
C PRO A 72 7.86 -10.78 2.74
N SER A 73 7.11 -9.70 2.52
CA SER A 73 5.65 -9.75 2.52
C SER A 73 5.08 -10.48 1.29
N ALA A 74 5.74 -10.37 0.13
CA ALA A 74 5.35 -11.09 -1.07
C ALA A 74 5.55 -12.61 -0.92
N VAL A 75 6.68 -13.02 -0.32
CA VAL A 75 6.98 -14.44 -0.04
C VAL A 75 5.98 -15.01 0.97
N LEU A 76 5.71 -14.29 2.07
CA LEU A 76 4.74 -14.74 3.08
C LEU A 76 3.31 -14.83 2.54
N GLY A 77 2.89 -13.88 1.70
CA GLY A 77 1.58 -13.94 1.04
C GLY A 77 1.46 -15.13 0.09
N THR A 78 2.52 -15.41 -0.68
CA THR A 78 2.57 -16.57 -1.57
C THR A 78 2.57 -17.88 -0.79
N ALA A 79 3.37 -17.97 0.28
CA ALA A 79 3.41 -19.14 1.16
C ALA A 79 2.05 -19.38 1.83
N GLY A 80 1.41 -18.35 2.39
CA GLY A 80 0.08 -18.45 3.00
C GLY A 80 -1.00 -18.89 2.00
N THR A 81 -0.95 -18.37 0.76
CA THR A 81 -1.85 -18.80 -0.32
C THR A 81 -1.58 -20.25 -0.72
N GLY A 82 -0.31 -20.65 -0.81
CA GLY A 82 0.09 -22.03 -1.07
C GLY A 82 -0.42 -23.00 -0.01
N LEU A 83 -0.30 -22.64 1.27
CA LEU A 83 -0.83 -23.42 2.39
C LEU A 83 -2.36 -23.54 2.32
N LEU A 84 -3.07 -22.46 1.98
CA LEU A 84 -4.51 -22.51 1.76
C LEU A 84 -4.90 -23.47 0.65
N LEU A 85 -4.27 -23.32 -0.52
CA LEU A 85 -4.54 -24.19 -1.68
C LEU A 85 -4.24 -25.65 -1.33
N TYR A 86 -3.10 -25.92 -0.69
CA TYR A 86 -2.75 -27.25 -0.24
C TYR A 86 -3.80 -27.82 0.72
N GLY A 87 -4.24 -27.02 1.70
CA GLY A 87 -5.30 -27.41 2.63
C GLY A 87 -6.62 -27.73 1.93
N PHE A 88 -7.01 -26.98 0.89
CA PHE A 88 -8.23 -27.25 0.13
C PHE A 88 -8.17 -28.55 -0.68
N PHE A 89 -7.01 -28.92 -1.22
CA PHE A 89 -6.84 -30.14 -2.02
C PHE A 89 -6.42 -31.37 -1.20
N ASN A 90 -6.08 -31.20 0.08
CA ASN A 90 -5.70 -32.32 0.93
C ASN A 90 -6.92 -33.17 1.34
N SER A 91 -6.80 -34.49 1.20
CA SER A 91 -7.85 -35.46 1.52
C SER A 91 -7.95 -35.77 3.02
N ASN A 92 -6.87 -35.53 3.80
CA ASN A 92 -6.89 -35.69 5.25
C ASN A 92 -7.60 -34.50 5.92
N SER A 93 -8.67 -34.77 6.69
CA SER A 93 -9.51 -33.75 7.32
C SER A 93 -8.81 -32.95 8.41
N GLU A 94 -7.91 -33.56 9.19
CA GLU A 94 -7.16 -32.91 10.26
C GLU A 94 -6.12 -31.95 9.69
N ASP A 95 -5.29 -32.46 8.78
CA ASP A 95 -4.28 -31.68 8.07
C ASP A 95 -4.92 -30.56 7.22
N ARG A 96 -6.03 -30.85 6.53
CA ARG A 96 -6.80 -29.85 5.76
C ARG A 96 -7.17 -28.65 6.63
N ARG A 97 -7.73 -28.90 7.81
CA ARG A 97 -8.14 -27.83 8.73
C ARG A 97 -6.93 -27.05 9.22
N LEU A 98 -5.84 -27.73 9.56
CA LEU A 98 -4.60 -27.09 10.00
C LEU A 98 -4.03 -26.16 8.91
N PHE A 99 -3.90 -26.64 7.68
CA PHE A 99 -3.33 -25.86 6.57
C PHE A 99 -4.21 -24.68 6.15
N ILE A 100 -5.55 -24.84 6.17
CA ILE A 100 -6.46 -23.72 5.90
C ILE A 100 -6.35 -22.64 6.97
N ILE A 101 -6.33 -23.01 8.25
CA ILE A 101 -6.20 -22.05 9.35
C ILE A 101 -4.83 -21.37 9.29
N ALA A 102 -3.76 -22.15 9.12
CA ALA A 102 -2.40 -21.63 9.03
C ALA A 102 -2.25 -20.66 7.85
N GLY A 103 -2.68 -21.05 6.65
CA GLY A 103 -2.60 -20.20 5.46
C GLY A 103 -3.42 -18.91 5.59
N THR A 104 -4.66 -19.00 6.11
CA THR A 104 -5.49 -17.81 6.36
C THR A 104 -4.84 -16.86 7.35
N THR A 105 -4.40 -17.37 8.51
CA THR A 105 -3.76 -16.55 9.55
C THR A 105 -2.47 -15.93 9.04
N THR A 106 -1.64 -16.65 8.29
CA THR A 106 -0.42 -16.10 7.68
C THR A 106 -0.73 -14.94 6.73
N ILE A 107 -1.76 -15.06 5.88
CA ILE A 107 -2.17 -13.96 4.98
C ILE A 107 -2.64 -12.75 5.79
N LEU A 108 -3.48 -12.96 6.81
CA LEU A 108 -3.99 -11.88 7.66
C LEU A 108 -2.86 -11.15 8.41
N VAL A 109 -1.95 -11.89 9.04
CA VAL A 109 -0.80 -11.31 9.74
C VAL A 109 0.08 -10.53 8.77
N ASN A 110 0.38 -11.11 7.60
CA ASN A 110 1.17 -10.43 6.57
C ASN A 110 0.51 -9.13 6.10
N PHE A 111 -0.80 -9.15 5.88
CA PHE A 111 -1.57 -7.96 5.51
C PHE A 111 -1.50 -6.88 6.59
N LEU A 112 -1.74 -7.25 7.86
CA LEU A 112 -1.72 -6.30 8.98
C LEU A 112 -0.34 -5.67 9.16
N VAL A 113 0.73 -6.47 9.10
CA VAL A 113 2.11 -5.98 9.20
C VAL A 113 2.43 -5.04 8.04
N ALA A 114 2.10 -5.44 6.80
CA ALA A 114 2.34 -4.62 5.61
C ALA A 114 1.62 -3.27 5.72
N ARG A 115 0.34 -3.27 6.12
CA ARG A 115 -0.46 -2.05 6.32
C ARG A 115 0.06 -1.19 7.46
N THR A 116 0.43 -1.77 8.59
CA THR A 116 0.96 -1.04 9.74
C THR A 116 2.24 -0.30 9.36
N LEU A 117 3.14 -0.98 8.66
CA LEU A 117 4.40 -0.38 8.19
C LEU A 117 4.17 0.66 7.09
N GLU A 118 3.16 0.51 6.23
CA GLU A 118 2.79 1.54 5.25
C GLU A 118 2.30 2.81 5.95
N VAL A 119 1.34 2.68 6.88
CA VAL A 119 0.79 3.80 7.65
C VAL A 119 1.87 4.49 8.50
N SER A 120 2.76 3.71 9.14
CA SER A 120 3.88 4.27 9.89
C SER A 120 4.83 5.06 8.99
N ASN A 121 5.03 4.61 7.74
CA ASN A 121 5.90 5.28 6.79
C ASN A 121 5.33 6.62 6.29
N GLU A 122 4.01 6.79 6.22
CA GLU A 122 3.36 8.06 5.84
C GLU A 122 3.77 9.24 6.74
N ALA A 123 4.18 8.96 7.99
CA ALA A 123 4.76 9.97 8.87
C ALA A 123 6.02 10.62 8.28
N ASN A 124 6.82 9.89 7.49
CA ASN A 124 8.01 10.43 6.83
C ASN A 124 7.63 11.42 5.72
N LEU A 125 6.60 11.11 4.92
CA LEU A 125 6.11 12.02 3.88
C LEU A 125 5.57 13.33 4.49
N ASN A 126 4.78 13.21 5.56
CA ASN A 126 4.25 14.38 6.28
C ASN A 126 5.38 15.25 6.86
N LYS A 127 6.39 14.64 7.47
CA LYS A 127 7.57 15.36 7.98
C LYS A 127 8.36 16.04 6.87
N ALA A 128 8.52 15.40 5.71
CA ALA A 128 9.20 16.01 4.57
C ALA A 128 8.52 17.32 4.14
N ILE A 129 7.19 17.30 4.04
CA ILE A 129 6.37 18.46 3.69
C ILE A 129 6.43 19.53 4.78
N GLU A 130 6.35 19.13 6.05
CA GLU A 130 6.42 20.03 7.19
C GLU A 130 7.76 20.80 7.25
N GLU A 131 8.89 20.08 7.12
CA GLU A 131 10.22 20.70 7.13
C GLU A 131 10.41 21.67 5.97
N TYR A 132 9.99 21.30 4.77
CA TYR A 132 10.02 22.21 3.62
C TYR A 132 9.18 23.48 3.88
N ASN A 133 7.94 23.32 4.37
CA ASN A 133 7.00 24.41 4.63
C ASN A 133 7.45 25.38 5.74
N LYS A 134 8.36 24.97 6.63
CA LYS A 134 8.94 25.84 7.67
C LYS A 134 9.87 26.90 7.09
N ARG A 135 10.57 26.59 6.00
CA ARG A 135 11.70 27.39 5.50
C ARG A 135 11.52 27.89 4.08
N ASN A 136 10.59 27.32 3.32
CA ASN A 136 10.40 27.61 1.90
C ASN A 136 8.98 28.06 1.58
N LEU A 137 8.89 28.91 0.55
CA LEU A 137 7.66 29.27 -0.14
C LEU A 137 7.81 28.88 -1.62
N PRO A 138 6.73 28.53 -2.33
CA PRO A 138 5.33 28.41 -1.86
C PRO A 138 5.13 27.18 -0.96
N LYS A 139 4.16 27.26 -0.04
CA LYS A 139 3.80 26.13 0.83
C LYS A 139 3.13 25.02 0.04
N ILE A 140 3.45 23.79 0.39
CA ILE A 140 2.84 22.57 -0.11
C ILE A 140 1.69 22.20 0.82
N TYR A 141 0.47 22.24 0.32
CA TYR A 141 -0.70 21.77 1.04
C TYR A 141 -1.03 20.36 0.59
N PHE A 142 -0.79 19.40 1.47
CA PHE A 142 -1.11 18.01 1.25
C PHE A 142 -2.30 17.64 2.13
N SER A 143 -3.42 17.29 1.51
CA SER A 143 -4.53 16.64 2.19
C SER A 143 -4.43 15.16 1.89
N PRO A 144 -4.00 14.31 2.84
CA PRO A 144 -4.10 12.87 2.65
C PRO A 144 -5.58 12.57 2.46
N GLU A 145 -5.90 11.99 1.31
CA GLU A 145 -7.24 11.71 0.79
C GLU A 145 -8.26 11.39 1.89
N ALA A 146 -8.91 12.44 2.40
CA ALA A 146 -10.06 12.35 3.25
C ALA A 146 -11.25 12.62 2.35
N SER A 147 -11.96 11.53 2.00
CA SER A 147 -13.32 11.49 1.44
C SER A 147 -13.46 10.86 0.04
N GLN A 148 -13.08 9.59 -0.13
CA GLN A 148 -13.75 8.71 -1.09
C GLN A 148 -13.60 7.22 -0.78
N SER A 149 -14.16 6.82 0.36
CA SER A 149 -14.99 5.61 0.51
C SER A 149 -15.23 5.40 2.00
N GLN A 150 -16.27 6.05 2.53
CA GLN A 150 -16.99 5.48 3.66
C GLN A 150 -17.60 4.15 3.17
N ILE A 151 -16.79 3.09 3.10
CA ILE A 151 -17.35 1.77 3.32
C ILE A 151 -17.65 1.76 4.81
N ASN A 152 -18.94 1.78 5.10
CA ASN A 152 -19.51 1.87 6.43
C ASN A 152 -19.22 0.59 7.24
N PHE A 153 -17.96 0.39 7.62
CA PHE A 153 -17.57 -0.52 8.69
C PHE A 153 -17.40 0.31 9.96
N SER A 154 -18.55 0.71 10.51
CA SER A 154 -18.68 1.33 11.83
C SER A 154 -18.02 0.44 12.90
N ASN A 155 -16.75 0.68 13.21
CA ASN A 155 -16.05 0.35 14.48
C ASN A 155 -14.90 -0.67 14.46
N ILE A 156 -14.22 -0.92 13.34
CA ILE A 156 -12.93 -1.66 13.40
C ILE A 156 -11.83 -0.92 12.65
N LYS A 157 -11.17 0.02 13.35
CA LYS A 157 -9.85 0.51 12.98
C LYS A 157 -8.81 -0.41 13.63
N LEU A 158 -8.39 -1.46 12.92
CA LEU A 158 -7.24 -2.26 13.33
C LEU A 158 -5.96 -1.59 12.79
N GLY A 159 -5.34 -0.79 13.65
CA GLY A 159 -3.99 -0.27 13.45
C GLY A 159 -3.35 -0.09 14.83
N LEU A 160 -2.24 -0.78 15.08
CA LEU A 160 -1.47 -0.59 16.31
C LEU A 160 -0.67 0.71 16.17
N VAL A 161 -1.28 1.82 16.62
CA VAL A 161 -0.55 3.07 16.86
C VAL A 161 0.15 2.91 18.21
N GLN A 162 1.37 2.37 18.18
CA GLN A 162 2.19 2.27 19.38
C GLN A 162 2.86 3.63 19.63
N GLN A 163 2.42 4.33 20.68
CA GLN A 163 3.04 5.55 21.16
C GLN A 163 4.06 5.16 22.24
N TRP A 164 5.35 5.16 21.91
CA TRP A 164 6.40 5.07 22.93
C TRP A 164 6.93 6.47 23.24
N THR A 165 6.87 6.85 24.51
CA THR A 165 7.60 7.99 25.08
C THR A 165 8.71 7.45 25.96
N PHE A 166 9.96 7.86 25.72
CA PHE A 166 11.06 7.77 26.69
C PHE A 166 11.42 9.17 27.13
#